data_AF-A0A4S8LLW1-F1
#
_entry.id   AF-A0A4S8LLW1-F1
#
_cell.length_a   1.000
_cell.length_b   1.000
_cell.length_c   1.000
_cell.angle_alpha   90.00
_cell.angle_beta   90.00
_cell.angle_gamma   90.00
#
_symmetry.space_group_name_H-M   'P 1'
#
loop_
_entity.id
_entity.type
_entity.pdbx_description
1 polymer ?
#
loop_
_entity_poly.entity_id
_entity_poly.type
_entity_poly.pdbx_seq_one_letter_code
_entity_poly.pdbx_strand_id
1 'polypeptide(L)'
;MKGADDIQSSGNPLNETGGTDILNSLQAIKAPFMSIMDSYITQRNEFARVLYTNLIHQDLQNIESETNSFYSSLMSNVPGELKQETDSLRSDFENAINSAMSAYD
;
A
#
# COMPACT_ATOMS: atom_id res chain seq x y z
N MET A 1 3.92 -0.49 -11.83
CA MET A 1 3.47 0.69 -11.08
C MET A 1 4.68 1.59 -10.93
N LYS A 2 4.58 2.87 -11.30
CA LYS A 2 5.77 3.73 -11.49
C LYS A 2 6.77 3.67 -10.34
N GLY A 3 6.32 3.67 -9.08
CA GLY A 3 7.22 3.60 -7.92
C GLY A 3 8.01 2.29 -7.79
N ALA A 4 7.41 1.14 -8.12
CA ALA A 4 8.11 -0.15 -8.11
C ALA A 4 9.17 -0.20 -9.23
N ASP A 5 8.82 0.30 -10.41
CA ASP A 5 9.70 0.38 -11.57
C ASP A 5 10.87 1.37 -11.32
N ASP A 6 10.61 2.49 -10.65
CA ASP A 6 11.61 3.50 -10.27
C ASP A 6 12.61 2.94 -9.23
N ILE A 7 12.17 2.14 -8.26
CA ILE A 7 13.07 1.49 -7.28
C ILE A 7 13.98 0.49 -7.99
N GLN A 8 13.43 -0.36 -8.86
CA GLN A 8 14.19 -1.40 -9.56
C GLN A 8 15.17 -0.83 -10.60
N SER A 9 14.81 0.25 -11.29
CA SER A 9 15.65 0.88 -12.33
C SER A 9 16.87 1.62 -11.80
N SER A 10 16.96 1.86 -10.48
CA SER A 10 18.11 2.52 -9.84
C SER A 10 19.41 1.69 -9.91
N GLY A 11 19.33 0.37 -10.10
CA GLY A 11 20.47 -0.54 -10.28
C GLY A 11 21.41 -0.67 -9.08
N ASN A 12 21.22 0.12 -8.03
CA ASN A 12 21.99 0.14 -6.79
C ASN A 12 21.01 0.05 -5.61
N PRO A 13 21.34 -0.69 -4.54
CA PRO A 13 20.59 -0.62 -3.29
C PRO A 13 20.45 0.84 -2.84
N LEU A 14 19.29 1.17 -2.26
CA LEU A 14 19.07 2.48 -1.66
C LEU A 14 20.12 2.71 -0.57
N ASN A 15 20.70 3.90 -0.52
CA ASN A 15 21.51 4.30 0.63
C ASN A 15 20.60 4.64 1.83
N GLU A 16 21.19 4.79 3.01
CA GLU A 16 20.45 5.07 4.26
C GLU A 16 19.55 6.30 4.15
N THR A 17 20.06 7.39 3.55
CA THR A 17 19.29 8.62 3.32
C THR A 17 18.08 8.38 2.42
N GLY A 18 18.28 7.75 1.25
CA GLY A 18 17.20 7.48 0.30
C GLY A 18 16.16 6.50 0.85
N GLY A 19 16.59 5.48 1.59
CA GLY A 19 15.69 4.56 2.29
C GLY A 19 14.86 5.28 3.36
N THR A 20 15.50 6.14 4.15
CA THR A 20 14.84 6.93 5.20
C THR A 20 13.82 7.91 4.61
N ASP A 21 14.16 8.59 3.51
CA ASP A 21 13.27 9.53 2.84
C ASP A 21 12.00 8.84 2.30
N ILE A 22 12.15 7.64 1.73
CA ILE A 22 11.02 6.83 1.28
C ILE A 22 10.15 6.41 2.47
N LEU A 23 10.75 5.91 3.56
CA LEU A 23 9.99 5.50 4.75
C LEU A 23 9.24 6.67 5.39
N ASN A 24 9.88 7.85 5.50
CA ASN A 24 9.22 9.06 5.98
C ASN A 24 8.02 9.44 5.10
N SER A 25 8.16 9.30 3.78
CA SER A 25 7.06 9.57 2.83
C SER A 25 5.91 8.58 3.01
N LEU A 26 6.21 7.29 3.19
CA LEU A 26 5.22 6.24 3.45
C LEU A 26 4.51 6.47 4.80
N GLN A 27 5.26 6.83 5.83
CA GLN A 27 4.73 7.14 7.15
C GLN A 27 3.80 8.37 7.12
N ALA A 28 4.12 9.38 6.30
CA ALA A 28 3.29 10.57 6.13
C ALA A 28 1.94 10.27 5.45
N ILE A 29 1.91 9.32 4.50
CA ILE A 29 0.67 8.94 3.81
C ILE A 29 -0.13 7.84 4.51
N LYS A 30 0.46 7.16 5.52
CA LYS A 30 -0.19 6.06 6.25
C LYS A 30 -1.56 6.45 6.81
N ALA A 31 -1.66 7.54 7.55
CA ALA A 31 -2.93 7.96 8.15
C ALA A 31 -3.98 8.37 7.10
N PRO A 32 -3.66 9.20 6.07
CA PRO A 32 -4.55 9.44 4.95
C PRO A 32 -5.01 8.16 4.25
N PHE A 33 -4.11 7.21 4.01
CA PHE A 33 -4.43 5.94 3.36
C PHE A 33 -5.41 5.10 4.18
N MET A 34 -5.17 4.95 5.48
CA MET A 34 -6.08 4.26 6.40
C MET A 34 -7.47 4.91 6.41
N SER A 35 -7.54 6.24 6.43
CA SER A 35 -8.81 6.96 6.37
C SER A 35 -9.59 6.73 5.07
N ILE A 36 -8.89 6.56 3.94
CA ILE A 36 -9.52 6.20 2.66
C ILE A 36 -10.08 4.78 2.72
N MET A 37 -9.32 3.81 3.24
CA MET A 37 -9.79 2.42 3.40
C MET A 37 -11.01 2.33 4.33
N ASP A 38 -10.98 3.04 5.47
CA ASP A 38 -12.13 3.14 6.38
C ASP A 38 -13.36 3.79 5.71
N SER A 39 -13.12 4.75 4.81
CA SER A 39 -14.21 5.39 4.04
C SER A 39 -14.87 4.40 3.08
N TYR A 40 -14.09 3.53 2.42
CA TYR A 40 -14.66 2.44 1.61
C TYR A 40 -15.52 1.53 2.48
N ILE A 41 -15.06 1.12 3.66
CA ILE A 41 -15.85 0.26 4.57
C ILE A 41 -17.17 0.96 4.96
N THR A 42 -17.09 2.22 5.38
CA THR A 42 -18.25 2.99 5.86
C THR A 42 -19.30 3.20 4.75
N GLN A 43 -18.86 3.42 3.50
CA GLN A 43 -19.75 3.72 2.37
C GLN A 43 -20.26 2.47 1.64
N ARG A 44 -19.87 1.27 2.07
CA ARG A 44 -20.21 0.00 1.40
C ARG A 44 -21.68 -0.14 1.05
N ASN A 45 -22.59 0.22 1.97
CA ASN A 45 -24.03 0.14 1.74
C ASN A 45 -24.53 1.13 0.68
N GLU A 46 -23.92 2.32 0.56
CA GLU A 46 -24.28 3.29 -0.47
C GLU A 46 -23.79 2.82 -1.84
N PHE A 47 -22.59 2.24 -1.92
CA PHE A 47 -22.10 1.63 -3.16
C PHE A 47 -22.89 0.39 -3.58
N ALA A 48 -23.39 -0.40 -2.63
CA ALA A 48 -24.28 -1.53 -2.91
C ALA A 48 -25.60 -1.09 -3.56
N ARG A 49 -26.17 0.06 -3.14
CA ARG A 49 -27.41 0.61 -3.73
C ARG A 49 -27.27 0.96 -5.21
N VAL A 50 -26.07 1.32 -5.64
CA VAL A 50 -25.77 1.66 -7.04
C VAL A 50 -25.10 0.50 -7.79
N LEU A 51 -25.03 -0.70 -7.19
CA LEU A 51 -24.47 -1.93 -7.78
C LEU A 51 -22.96 -1.82 -8.12
N TYR A 52 -22.19 -1.05 -7.35
CA TYR A 52 -20.75 -0.82 -7.57
C TYR A 52 -19.83 -1.73 -6.74
N THR A 53 -20.38 -2.62 -5.91
CA THR A 53 -19.58 -3.43 -4.97
C THR A 53 -18.54 -4.29 -5.68
N ASN A 54 -18.87 -4.90 -6.81
CA ASN A 54 -17.93 -5.73 -7.57
C ASN A 54 -16.80 -4.91 -8.18
N LEU A 55 -17.09 -3.69 -8.67
CA LEU A 55 -16.08 -2.79 -9.20
C LEU A 55 -15.10 -2.37 -8.11
N ILE A 56 -15.63 -1.97 -6.94
CA ILE A 56 -14.81 -1.57 -5.79
C ILE A 56 -13.96 -2.74 -5.29
N HIS A 57 -14.54 -3.94 -5.21
CA HIS A 57 -13.80 -5.13 -4.82
C HIS A 57 -12.62 -5.39 -5.78
N GLN A 58 -12.84 -5.29 -7.09
CA GLN A 58 -11.78 -5.42 -8.10
C GLN A 58 -10.71 -4.32 -7.97
N ASP A 59 -11.12 -3.07 -7.72
CA ASP A 59 -10.18 -1.97 -7.51
C ASP A 59 -9.31 -2.20 -6.27
N LEU A 60 -9.88 -2.71 -5.18
CA LEU A 60 -9.15 -3.06 -3.96
C LEU A 60 -8.15 -4.21 -4.18
N GLN A 61 -8.51 -5.23 -4.97
CA GLN A 61 -7.58 -6.29 -5.38
C GLN A 61 -6.41 -5.73 -6.21
N ASN A 62 -6.69 -4.78 -7.11
CA ASN A 62 -5.64 -4.14 -7.90
C ASN A 62 -4.71 -3.31 -6.99
N ILE A 63 -5.27 -2.54 -6.05
CA ILE A 63 -4.50 -1.77 -5.07
C ILE A 63 -3.63 -2.70 -4.21
N GLU A 64 -4.17 -3.82 -3.73
CA GLU A 64 -3.42 -4.83 -2.96
C GLU A 64 -2.21 -5.35 -3.76
N SER A 65 -2.45 -5.84 -4.98
CA SER A 65 -1.40 -6.37 -5.86
C SER A 65 -0.32 -5.32 -6.16
N GLU A 66 -0.73 -4.07 -6.38
CA GLU A 66 0.17 -2.95 -6.61
C GLU A 66 1.01 -2.65 -5.36
N THR A 67 0.38 -2.48 -4.20
CA THR A 67 1.05 -2.25 -2.91
C THR A 67 2.07 -3.36 -2.61
N ASN A 68 1.69 -4.63 -2.81
CA ASN A 68 2.57 -5.78 -2.58
C ASN A 68 3.80 -5.75 -3.51
N SER A 69 3.62 -5.41 -4.79
CA SER A 69 4.70 -5.27 -5.76
C SER A 69 5.67 -4.13 -5.41
N PHE A 70 5.13 -2.98 -4.96
CA PHE A 70 5.93 -1.86 -4.48
C PHE A 70 6.77 -2.25 -3.27
N TYR A 71 6.15 -2.80 -2.22
CA TYR A 71 6.88 -3.18 -1.01
C TYR A 71 7.87 -4.32 -1.23
N SER A 72 7.59 -5.26 -2.13
CA SER A 72 8.55 -6.30 -2.52
C SER A 72 9.80 -5.69 -3.18
N SER A 73 9.61 -4.69 -4.04
CA SER A 73 10.70 -3.96 -4.69
C SER A 73 11.48 -3.13 -3.67
N LEU A 74 10.79 -2.44 -2.76
CA LEU A 74 11.41 -1.64 -1.70
C LEU A 74 12.23 -2.52 -0.74
N MET A 75 11.67 -3.63 -0.26
CA MET A 75 12.34 -4.57 0.65
C MET A 75 13.62 -5.18 0.07
N SER A 76 13.66 -5.33 -1.25
CA SER A 76 14.83 -5.83 -1.98
C SER A 76 15.97 -4.81 -2.08
N ASN A 77 15.66 -3.52 -1.94
CA ASN A 77 16.61 -2.42 -2.17
C ASN A 77 16.92 -1.59 -0.91
N VAL A 78 16.09 -1.68 0.13
CA VAL A 78 16.26 -0.90 1.36
C VAL A 78 17.44 -1.44 2.22
N PRO A 79 18.23 -0.56 2.86
CA PRO A 79 19.25 -0.96 3.83
C PRO A 79 18.72 -1.91 4.91
N GLY A 80 19.58 -2.81 5.38
CA GLY A 80 19.20 -3.86 6.33
C GLY A 80 18.55 -3.34 7.62
N GLU A 81 19.05 -2.22 8.14
CA GLU A 81 18.54 -1.55 9.36
C GLU A 81 17.11 -1.01 9.21
N LEU A 82 16.68 -0.72 7.98
CA LEU A 82 15.37 -0.17 7.66
C LEU A 82 14.34 -1.24 7.26
N LYS A 83 14.75 -2.50 7.14
CA LYS A 83 13.87 -3.60 6.71
C LYS A 83 12.71 -3.84 7.69
N GLN A 84 12.96 -3.77 8.99
CA GLN A 84 11.92 -3.99 9.98
C GLN A 84 10.83 -2.91 9.92
N GLU A 85 11.23 -1.66 9.77
CA GLU A 85 10.28 -0.54 9.63
C GLU A 85 9.51 -0.63 8.30
N THR A 86 10.19 -0.98 7.22
CA THR A 86 9.57 -1.26 5.91
C THR A 86 8.51 -2.36 6.01
N ASP A 87 8.81 -3.44 6.74
CA ASP A 87 7.90 -4.59 6.91
C ASP A 87 6.67 -4.25 7.77
N SER A 88 6.87 -3.44 8.81
CA SER A 88 5.78 -2.93 9.63
C SER A 88 4.84 -2.06 8.81
N LEU A 89 5.38 -1.13 8.02
CA LEU A 89 4.58 -0.29 7.13
C LEU A 89 3.84 -1.14 6.09
N ARG A 90 4.51 -2.10 5.44
CA ARG A 90 3.84 -3.02 4.51
C ARG A 90 2.61 -3.66 5.16
N SER A 91 2.80 -4.25 6.34
CA SER A 91 1.73 -4.95 7.08
C SER A 91 0.56 -4.02 7.40
N ASP A 92 0.82 -2.77 7.79
CA ASP A 92 -0.22 -1.80 8.09
C ASP A 92 -1.08 -1.46 6.87
N PHE A 93 -0.47 -1.27 5.70
CA PHE A 93 -1.19 -0.96 4.46
C PHE A 93 -1.96 -2.19 3.96
N GLU A 94 -1.33 -3.37 3.95
CA GLU A 94 -1.97 -4.64 3.56
C GLU A 94 -3.20 -4.94 4.43
N ASN A 95 -3.09 -4.77 5.75
CA ASN A 95 -4.21 -4.98 6.66
C ASN A 95 -5.38 -4.04 6.40
N ALA A 96 -5.11 -2.76 6.11
CA ALA A 96 -6.15 -1.79 5.79
C ALA A 96 -6.86 -2.12 4.46
N ILE A 97 -6.10 -2.51 3.43
CA ILE A 97 -6.66 -2.94 2.14
C ILE A 97 -7.51 -4.19 2.32
N ASN A 98 -7.01 -5.20 3.04
CA ASN A 98 -7.73 -6.46 3.28
C ASN A 98 -9.01 -6.24 4.08
N SER A 99 -8.99 -5.34 5.06
CA SER A 99 -10.17 -4.96 5.83
C SER A 99 -11.22 -4.29 4.94
N ALA A 100 -10.79 -3.39 4.05
CA ALA A 100 -11.68 -2.76 3.07
C ALA A 100 -12.24 -3.81 2.10
N MET A 101 -11.40 -4.65 1.51
CA MET A 101 -11.79 -5.67 0.55
C MET A 101 -12.82 -6.64 1.12
N SER A 102 -12.62 -7.09 2.37
CA SER A 102 -13.54 -7.99 3.09
C SER A 102 -14.93 -7.40 3.30
N ALA A 103 -15.09 -6.07 3.30
CA ALA A 103 -16.41 -5.44 3.40
C ALA A 103 -17.23 -5.58 2.10
N TYR A 104 -16.56 -5.85 0.98
CA TYR A 104 -17.14 -5.95 -0.36
C TYR A 104 -17.26 -7.38 -0.90
N ASP A 105 -16.80 -8.38 -0.14
CA ASP A 105 -17.16 -9.79 -0.33
C ASP A 105 -18.66 -10.05 -0.08
#